data_AF-A0A2M9VAQ8-F1
#
_entry.id   AF-A0A2M9VAQ8-F1
#
_cell.length_a   1.000
_cell.length_b   1.000
_cell.length_c   1.000
_cell.angle_alpha   90.00
_cell.angle_beta   90.00
_cell.angle_gamma   90.00
#
_symmetry.space_group_name_H-M   'P 1'
#
loop_
_entity.id
_entity.type
_entity.pdbx_description
1 polymer ?
#
loop_
_entity_poly.entity_id
_entity_poly.type
_entity_poly.pdbx_seq_one_letter_code
_entity_poly.pdbx_strand_id
1 'polypeptide(L)'
;MKKSTLTLLLFILGISSSFSVGAQEAKTVFVNIPDSLCPLLSSVNRADCIDFIESKMKAQVTNRFGGKSEMTELSPDYVSLQMSDASNWQMKLLPLNDTTKVVCAVSTVCAPACDSHIRFYTTDWKELPATDFLPSVPQMNDFFTSSDSTDYDFIDALLQADMTLMQAELSKENGTLTFTLTTPEYMEKETAEKLKPFLRRSIVYTWKDGKFIPDTL
;
A
#
# COMPACT_ATOMS: atom_id res chain seq x y z
N MET A 1 21.49 12.28 67.54
CA MET A 1 21.50 12.97 66.23
C MET A 1 22.04 11.99 65.18
N LYS A 2 21.23 11.72 64.14
CA LYS A 2 21.55 11.24 62.76
C LYS A 2 22.54 10.08 62.64
N LYS A 3 22.12 8.80 62.54
CA LYS A 3 21.56 8.09 61.37
C LYS A 3 22.24 8.45 60.03
N SER A 4 23.23 7.66 59.60
CA SER A 4 23.68 7.62 58.20
C SER A 4 24.40 6.30 57.88
N THR A 5 23.63 5.23 57.76
CA THR A 5 24.08 3.94 57.20
C THR A 5 22.92 3.32 56.42
N LEU A 6 22.36 4.05 55.46
CA LEU A 6 21.40 3.49 54.49
C LEU A 6 21.20 4.41 53.29
N THR A 7 22.24 4.62 52.49
CA THR A 7 22.08 5.34 51.21
C THR A 7 23.11 4.87 50.20
N LEU A 8 23.18 3.55 49.96
CA LEU A 8 23.96 3.00 48.84
C LEU A 8 23.38 1.68 48.31
N LEU A 9 22.05 1.59 48.21
CA LEU A 9 21.39 0.36 47.72
C LEU A 9 20.12 0.63 46.91
N LEU A 10 20.00 1.80 46.27
CA LEU A 10 18.81 2.20 45.51
C LEU A 10 19.11 2.79 44.13
N PHE A 11 20.24 2.42 43.51
CA PHE A 11 20.63 2.93 42.19
C PHE A 11 20.88 1.83 41.14
N ILE A 12 20.30 0.63 41.31
CA ILE A 12 20.40 -0.48 40.32
C ILE A 12 19.02 -1.11 40.04
N LEU A 13 17.94 -0.33 40.13
CA LEU A 13 16.64 -0.71 39.59
C LEU A 13 16.09 0.46 38.79
N GLY A 14 16.53 0.57 37.54
CA GLY A 14 16.11 1.65 36.66
C GLY A 14 16.48 1.35 35.23
N ILE A 15 15.52 0.73 34.53
CA ILE A 15 15.39 0.73 33.07
C ILE A 15 16.37 -0.19 32.34
N SER A 16 16.19 -1.50 32.53
CA SER A 16 16.31 -2.45 31.44
C SER A 16 14.93 -2.67 30.84
N SER A 17 14.38 -1.66 30.16
CA SER A 17 13.34 -1.89 29.17
C SER A 17 14.01 -2.53 27.97
N SER A 18 14.21 -3.85 28.06
CA SER A 18 14.44 -4.67 26.88
C SER A 18 13.23 -4.44 25.99
N PHE A 19 13.36 -3.57 25.00
CA PHE A 19 12.49 -3.60 23.84
C PHE A 19 12.68 -5.00 23.27
N SER A 20 11.73 -5.89 23.58
CA SER A 20 11.56 -7.10 22.81
C SER A 20 11.38 -6.62 21.38
N VAL A 21 12.40 -6.81 20.54
CA VAL A 21 12.31 -6.66 19.09
C VAL A 21 11.46 -7.82 18.61
N GLY A 22 10.17 -7.80 19.01
CA GLY A 22 9.15 -8.60 18.36
C GLY A 22 9.08 -8.08 16.94
N ALA A 23 9.16 -8.98 15.97
CA ALA A 23 8.91 -8.65 14.57
C ALA A 23 7.61 -7.83 14.53
N GLN A 24 7.70 -6.56 14.11
CA GLN A 24 6.51 -5.70 14.06
C GLN A 24 5.51 -6.32 13.08
N GLU A 25 4.29 -6.55 13.58
CA GLU A 25 3.16 -7.05 12.80
C GLU A 25 2.42 -5.87 12.16
N ALA A 26 1.80 -6.12 11.01
CA ALA A 26 1.09 -5.11 10.25
C ALA A 26 -0.03 -4.45 11.06
N LYS A 27 -0.74 -5.20 11.91
CA LYS A 27 -1.77 -4.63 12.80
C LYS A 27 -1.23 -3.59 13.77
N THR A 28 -0.04 -3.80 14.33
CA THR A 28 0.61 -2.86 15.25
C THR A 28 1.06 -1.60 14.51
N VAL A 29 1.59 -1.75 13.30
CA VAL A 29 1.98 -0.60 12.47
C VAL A 29 0.73 0.18 12.02
N PHE A 30 -0.31 -0.53 11.62
CA PHE A 30 -1.59 0.05 11.17
C PHE A 30 -2.31 0.81 12.27
N VAL A 31 -2.50 0.28 13.48
CA VAL A 31 -3.24 1.02 14.51
C VAL A 31 -2.57 2.35 14.87
N ASN A 32 -1.24 2.43 14.70
CA ASN A 32 -0.41 3.59 14.99
C ASN A 32 -0.23 4.58 13.82
N ILE A 33 -0.99 4.47 12.72
CA ILE A 33 -0.94 5.52 11.67
C ILE A 33 -1.27 6.89 12.32
N PRO A 34 -0.46 7.93 12.10
CA PRO A 34 -0.82 9.29 12.48
C PRO A 34 -2.11 9.76 11.77
N ASP A 35 -2.96 10.49 12.46
CA ASP A 35 -4.21 11.00 11.90
C ASP A 35 -4.00 11.90 10.66
N SER A 36 -2.84 12.54 10.54
CA SER A 36 -2.46 13.31 9.34
C SER A 36 -2.31 12.46 8.08
N LEU A 37 -1.98 11.17 8.22
CA LEU A 37 -1.82 10.22 7.10
C LEU A 37 -3.10 9.39 6.87
N CYS A 38 -4.00 9.31 7.85
CA CYS A 38 -5.27 8.61 7.74
C CYS A 38 -6.40 9.51 8.25
N PRO A 39 -6.78 10.57 7.51
CA PRO A 39 -7.76 11.55 7.98
C PRO A 39 -9.17 10.97 8.11
N LEU A 40 -9.46 9.87 7.41
CA LEU A 40 -10.78 9.25 7.34
C LEU A 40 -11.08 8.39 8.58
N LEU A 41 -10.08 7.69 9.11
CA LEU A 41 -10.23 6.79 10.25
C LEU A 41 -9.53 7.36 11.47
N SER A 42 -10.22 7.39 12.61
CA SER A 42 -9.55 7.64 13.89
C SER A 42 -8.72 6.43 14.34
N SER A 43 -7.85 6.62 15.32
CA SER A 43 -7.16 5.50 15.99
C SER A 43 -8.12 4.47 16.57
N VAL A 44 -9.27 4.92 17.11
CA VAL A 44 -10.35 4.04 17.59
C VAL A 44 -10.94 3.23 16.46
N ASN A 45 -11.26 3.86 15.32
CA ASN A 45 -11.77 3.13 14.15
C ASN A 45 -10.77 2.08 13.64
N ARG A 46 -9.48 2.41 13.62
CA ARG A 46 -8.43 1.47 13.22
C ARG A 46 -8.37 0.25 14.16
N ALA A 47 -8.48 0.48 15.47
CA ALA A 47 -8.53 -0.60 16.46
C ALA A 47 -9.79 -1.47 16.30
N ASP A 48 -10.98 -0.83 16.17
CA ASP A 48 -12.24 -1.55 15.98
C ASP A 48 -12.22 -2.47 14.75
N CYS A 49 -11.66 -2.00 13.62
CA CYS A 49 -11.50 -2.82 12.42
C CYS A 49 -10.66 -4.08 12.69
N ILE A 50 -9.55 -3.96 13.44
CA ILE A 50 -8.71 -5.12 13.81
C ILE A 50 -9.51 -6.10 14.67
N ASP A 51 -10.17 -5.61 15.72
CA ASP A 51 -10.94 -6.45 16.64
C ASP A 51 -12.05 -7.21 15.91
N PHE A 52 -12.73 -6.54 14.97
CA PHE A 52 -13.80 -7.14 14.18
C PHE A 52 -13.28 -8.22 13.24
N ILE A 53 -12.19 -7.97 12.50
CA ILE A 53 -11.68 -8.96 11.54
C ILE A 53 -11.07 -10.18 12.25
N GLU A 54 -10.36 -9.98 13.37
CA GLU A 54 -9.83 -11.07 14.20
C GLU A 54 -10.96 -11.92 14.81
N SER A 55 -12.09 -11.28 15.13
CA SER A 55 -13.32 -11.94 15.58
C SER A 55 -14.14 -12.57 14.44
N LYS A 56 -13.65 -12.54 13.19
CA LYS A 56 -14.35 -13.03 11.98
C LYS A 56 -15.71 -12.35 11.74
N MET A 57 -15.87 -11.13 12.24
CA MET A 57 -17.03 -10.28 11.98
C MET A 57 -16.76 -9.39 10.77
N LYS A 58 -17.81 -8.77 10.23
CA LYS A 58 -17.66 -7.74 9.21
C LYS A 58 -16.94 -6.53 9.81
N ALA A 59 -15.71 -6.28 9.39
CA ALA A 59 -14.82 -5.27 9.97
C ALA A 59 -15.08 -3.85 9.45
N GLN A 60 -16.34 -3.44 9.54
CA GLN A 60 -16.84 -2.17 9.02
C GLN A 60 -17.08 -1.16 10.14
N VAL A 61 -16.64 0.08 9.92
CA VAL A 61 -16.79 1.22 10.83
C VAL A 61 -17.43 2.41 10.11
N THR A 62 -18.05 3.31 10.87
CA THR A 62 -18.44 4.62 10.36
C THR A 62 -17.24 5.55 10.45
N ASN A 63 -16.81 6.11 9.32
CA ASN A 63 -15.64 6.98 9.25
C ASN A 63 -15.97 8.42 9.66
N ARG A 64 -14.93 9.27 9.78
CA ARG A 64 -15.07 10.67 10.24
C ARG A 64 -15.96 11.54 9.35
N PHE A 65 -16.21 11.14 8.11
CA PHE A 65 -17.11 11.84 7.19
C PHE A 65 -18.50 11.20 7.10
N GLY A 66 -18.82 10.26 8.00
CA GLY A 66 -20.14 9.59 8.06
C GLY A 66 -20.33 8.47 7.04
N GLY A 67 -19.34 8.22 6.18
CA GLY A 67 -19.34 7.08 5.26
C GLY A 67 -18.95 5.77 5.95
N LYS A 68 -18.95 4.67 5.19
CA LYS A 68 -18.47 3.37 5.64
C LYS A 68 -17.06 3.10 5.16
N SER A 69 -16.26 2.50 6.03
CA SER A 69 -14.95 1.97 5.71
C SER A 69 -14.84 0.57 6.30
N GLU A 70 -14.16 -0.34 5.61
CA GLU A 70 -14.12 -1.75 5.95
C GLU A 70 -12.73 -2.30 5.78
N MET A 71 -12.19 -2.95 6.83
CA MET A 71 -10.99 -3.76 6.69
C MET A 71 -11.38 -5.07 6.03
N THR A 72 -10.88 -5.32 4.84
CA THR A 72 -11.23 -6.48 4.02
C THR A 72 -10.27 -7.64 4.28
N GLU A 73 -9.00 -7.34 4.56
CA GLU A 73 -7.98 -8.35 4.83
C GLU A 73 -6.99 -7.89 5.89
N LEU A 74 -6.55 -8.85 6.71
CA LEU A 74 -5.47 -8.69 7.69
C LEU A 74 -4.61 -9.96 7.72
N SER A 75 -3.28 -9.80 7.66
CA SER A 75 -2.28 -10.83 7.88
C SER A 75 -1.14 -10.27 8.77
N PRO A 76 -0.14 -11.08 9.17
CA PRO A 76 1.00 -10.58 9.95
C PRO A 76 1.79 -9.46 9.28
N ASP A 77 1.76 -9.34 7.95
CA ASP A 77 2.55 -8.39 7.16
C ASP A 77 1.72 -7.54 6.20
N TYR A 78 0.40 -7.72 6.12
CA TYR A 78 -0.46 -7.05 5.15
C TYR A 78 -1.79 -6.59 5.75
N VAL A 79 -2.29 -5.44 5.26
CA VAL A 79 -3.63 -4.92 5.55
C VAL A 79 -4.26 -4.42 4.24
N SER A 80 -5.55 -4.69 4.06
CA SER A 80 -6.37 -4.10 3.00
C SER A 80 -7.63 -3.47 3.59
N LEU A 81 -7.97 -2.27 3.14
CA LEU A 81 -9.17 -1.55 3.51
C LEU A 81 -9.90 -1.01 2.28
N GLN A 82 -11.21 -1.14 2.29
CA GLN A 82 -12.09 -0.24 1.56
C GLN A 82 -12.24 1.05 2.38
N MET A 83 -11.70 2.15 1.88
CA MET A 83 -11.74 3.45 2.56
C MET A 83 -13.09 4.14 2.33
N SER A 84 -13.63 4.07 1.12
CA SER A 84 -14.96 4.53 0.74
C SER A 84 -15.51 3.70 -0.42
N ASP A 85 -16.70 4.03 -0.92
CA ASP A 85 -17.27 3.39 -2.12
C ASP A 85 -16.40 3.55 -3.37
N ALA A 86 -15.51 4.56 -3.40
CA ALA A 86 -14.66 4.90 -4.53
C ALA A 86 -13.15 4.84 -4.22
N SER A 87 -12.75 4.33 -3.04
CA SER A 87 -11.33 4.28 -2.69
C SER A 87 -10.96 3.09 -1.82
N ASN A 88 -9.76 2.57 -2.07
CA ASN A 88 -9.16 1.44 -1.40
C ASN A 88 -7.77 1.84 -0.89
N TRP A 89 -7.31 1.17 0.17
CA TRP A 89 -5.98 1.37 0.72
C TRP A 89 -5.38 0.04 1.16
N GLN A 90 -4.13 -0.18 0.79
CA GLN A 90 -3.38 -1.39 1.14
C GLN A 90 -2.06 -0.99 1.82
N MET A 91 -1.58 -1.80 2.76
CA MET A 91 -0.19 -1.74 3.20
C MET A 91 0.43 -3.13 3.27
N LYS A 92 1.74 -3.18 3.01
CA LYS A 92 2.57 -4.36 3.25
C LYS A 92 3.86 -3.99 3.96
N LEU A 93 4.25 -4.80 4.94
CA LEU A 93 5.54 -4.73 5.60
C LEU A 93 6.56 -5.56 4.81
N LEU A 94 7.51 -4.88 4.17
CA LEU A 94 8.51 -5.50 3.31
C LEU A 94 9.87 -5.57 4.03
N PRO A 95 10.55 -6.72 4.04
CA PRO A 95 11.84 -6.86 4.72
C PRO A 95 12.96 -6.15 3.94
N LEU A 96 13.74 -5.32 4.63
CA LEU A 96 15.02 -4.79 4.12
C LEU A 96 16.20 -5.68 4.54
N ASN A 97 16.08 -6.29 5.71
CA ASN A 97 16.97 -7.29 6.27
C ASN A 97 16.20 -8.09 7.34
N ASP A 98 16.88 -8.96 8.09
CA ASP A 98 16.26 -9.84 9.09
C ASP A 98 15.51 -9.10 10.22
N THR A 99 15.84 -7.82 10.46
CA THR A 99 15.33 -7.05 11.60
C THR A 99 14.57 -5.79 11.22
N THR A 100 14.82 -5.27 10.01
CA THR A 100 14.29 -4.00 9.54
C THR A 100 13.25 -4.23 8.45
N LYS A 101 12.08 -3.62 8.60
CA LYS A 101 11.02 -3.61 7.59
C LYS A 101 10.70 -2.18 7.17
N VAL A 102 10.19 -2.04 5.95
CA VAL A 102 9.61 -0.81 5.41
C VAL A 102 8.12 -1.02 5.16
N VAL A 103 7.33 0.03 5.34
CA VAL A 103 5.91 0.05 4.98
C VAL A 103 5.81 0.48 3.52
N CYS A 104 5.24 -0.35 2.66
CA CYS A 104 4.73 0.07 1.35
C CYS A 104 3.23 0.26 1.49
N ALA A 105 2.74 1.46 1.21
CA ALA A 105 1.31 1.79 1.23
C ALA A 105 0.84 2.16 -0.19
N VAL A 106 -0.30 1.60 -0.60
CA VAL A 106 -0.94 1.88 -1.88
C VAL A 106 -2.31 2.47 -1.61
N SER A 107 -2.54 3.69 -2.09
CA SER A 107 -3.84 4.37 -2.07
C SER A 107 -4.42 4.35 -3.46
N THR A 108 -5.63 3.82 -3.64
CA THR A 108 -6.29 3.74 -4.94
C THR A 108 -7.62 4.49 -4.89
N VAL A 109 -7.87 5.34 -5.89
CA VAL A 109 -9.15 6.02 -6.10
C VAL A 109 -9.72 5.61 -7.45
N CYS A 110 -11.04 5.46 -7.57
CA CYS A 110 -11.68 4.99 -8.79
C CYS A 110 -12.87 5.88 -9.16
N ALA A 111 -12.76 6.63 -10.26
CA ALA A 111 -13.87 7.37 -10.88
C ALA A 111 -13.45 8.04 -12.22
N PRO A 112 -13.88 7.55 -13.40
CA PRO A 112 -14.44 6.23 -13.71
C PRO A 112 -13.36 5.12 -13.81
N ALA A 113 -12.11 5.50 -14.02
CA ALA A 113 -10.95 4.61 -14.02
C ALA A 113 -10.25 4.66 -12.65
N CYS A 114 -9.58 3.58 -12.26
CA CYS A 114 -8.78 3.55 -11.04
C CYS A 114 -7.37 4.10 -11.24
N ASP A 115 -6.86 4.86 -10.28
CA ASP A 115 -5.46 5.28 -10.26
C ASP A 115 -4.88 5.12 -8.85
N SER A 116 -3.63 4.65 -8.80
CA SER A 116 -2.96 4.31 -7.54
C SER A 116 -1.74 5.18 -7.28
N HIS A 117 -1.63 5.63 -6.04
CA HIS A 117 -0.46 6.31 -5.52
C HIS A 117 0.26 5.43 -4.49
N ILE A 118 1.56 5.23 -4.68
CA ILE A 118 2.40 4.38 -3.83
C ILE A 118 3.32 5.25 -2.98
N ARG A 119 3.40 4.98 -1.68
CA ARG A 119 4.32 5.66 -0.74
C ARG A 119 5.04 4.65 0.14
N PHE A 120 6.23 5.03 0.57
CA PHE A 120 7.04 4.24 1.48
C PHE A 120 7.24 4.98 2.79
N TYR A 121 7.20 4.24 3.89
CA TYR A 121 7.41 4.78 5.22
C TYR A 121 8.26 3.84 6.06
N THR A 122 8.95 4.38 7.05
CA THR A 122 9.38 3.59 8.19
C THR A 122 8.16 3.06 8.96
N THR A 123 8.35 2.11 9.87
CA THR A 123 7.26 1.55 10.68
C THR A 123 6.73 2.50 11.77
N ASP A 124 7.43 3.60 12.04
CA ASP A 124 6.97 4.76 12.81
C ASP A 124 6.39 5.88 11.92
N TRP A 125 6.03 5.57 10.67
CA TRP A 125 5.32 6.44 9.73
C TRP A 125 6.07 7.70 9.28
N LYS A 126 7.41 7.67 9.31
CA LYS A 126 8.23 8.68 8.64
C LYS A 126 8.32 8.34 7.15
N GLU A 127 7.89 9.27 6.30
CA GLU A 127 7.94 9.09 4.85
C GLU A 127 9.38 8.94 4.35
N LEU A 128 9.55 8.04 3.38
CA LEU A 128 10.82 7.73 2.74
C LEU A 128 10.73 8.01 1.23
N PRO A 129 11.86 8.32 0.56
CA PRO A 129 11.87 8.54 -0.88
C PRO A 129 11.43 7.28 -1.64
N ALA A 130 10.35 7.38 -2.42
CA ALA A 130 9.82 6.22 -3.15
C ALA A 130 10.85 5.62 -4.13
N THR A 131 11.70 6.46 -4.75
CA THR A 131 12.74 6.03 -5.69
C THR A 131 13.80 5.10 -5.09
N ASP A 132 13.93 5.07 -3.75
CA ASP A 132 14.84 4.15 -3.07
C ASP A 132 14.33 2.70 -3.14
N PHE A 133 13.01 2.51 -3.20
CA PHE A 133 12.34 1.20 -3.12
C PHE A 133 11.58 0.82 -4.40
N LEU A 134 11.16 1.80 -5.20
CA LEU A 134 10.47 1.65 -6.47
C LEU A 134 11.11 2.63 -7.48
N PRO A 135 12.26 2.26 -8.08
CA PRO A 135 13.04 3.18 -8.92
C PRO A 135 12.29 3.70 -10.16
N SER A 136 11.39 2.88 -10.69
CA SER A 136 10.55 3.24 -11.83
C SER A 136 9.18 2.56 -11.73
N VAL A 137 8.14 3.29 -12.08
CA VAL A 137 6.79 2.74 -12.35
C VAL A 137 6.62 2.49 -13.85
N PRO A 138 5.79 1.52 -14.26
CA PRO A 138 5.44 1.34 -15.65
C PRO A 138 5.00 2.63 -16.33
N GLN A 139 5.45 2.85 -17.55
CA GLN A 139 4.93 3.87 -18.45
C GLN A 139 3.85 3.25 -19.35
N MET A 140 3.03 4.10 -19.96
CA MET A 140 1.98 3.68 -20.89
C MET A 140 2.48 2.69 -21.95
N ASN A 141 3.61 3.00 -22.59
CA ASN A 141 4.22 2.16 -23.62
C ASN A 141 4.65 0.79 -23.10
N ASP A 142 4.97 0.65 -21.82
CA ASP A 142 5.36 -0.62 -21.22
C ASP A 142 4.18 -1.60 -21.19
N PHE A 143 2.93 -1.15 -21.34
CA PHE A 143 1.77 -2.04 -21.41
C PHE A 143 1.48 -2.55 -22.83
N PHE A 144 2.06 -1.97 -23.88
CA PHE A 144 1.81 -2.42 -25.25
C PHE A 144 2.72 -3.59 -25.64
N THR A 145 2.18 -4.58 -26.34
CA THR A 145 2.93 -5.77 -26.82
C THR A 145 3.47 -5.60 -28.23
N SER A 146 2.97 -4.61 -28.99
CA SER A 146 3.47 -4.27 -30.33
C SER A 146 3.37 -2.76 -30.56
N SER A 147 4.49 -2.06 -30.39
CA SER A 147 4.60 -0.61 -30.64
C SER A 147 4.60 -0.25 -32.13
N ASP A 148 4.82 -1.23 -33.02
CA ASP A 148 5.13 -1.02 -34.43
C ASP A 148 3.92 -1.29 -35.35
N SER A 149 2.71 -1.30 -34.79
CA SER A 149 1.48 -1.46 -35.57
C SER A 149 1.28 -0.25 -36.48
N THR A 150 1.11 -0.49 -37.79
CA THR A 150 0.69 0.54 -38.75
C THR A 150 -0.83 0.62 -38.89
N ASP A 151 -1.58 -0.05 -38.01
CA ASP A 151 -3.04 -0.01 -38.00
C ASP A 151 -3.51 1.39 -37.59
N TYR A 152 -4.23 2.05 -38.50
CA TYR A 152 -4.72 3.40 -38.30
C TYR A 152 -5.70 3.50 -37.12
N ASP A 153 -6.56 2.49 -36.94
CA ASP A 153 -7.53 2.48 -35.84
C ASP A 153 -6.84 2.36 -34.48
N PHE A 154 -5.74 1.61 -34.42
CA PHE A 154 -4.91 1.52 -33.21
C PHE A 154 -4.19 2.84 -32.92
N ILE A 155 -3.57 3.46 -33.93
CA ILE A 155 -2.85 4.73 -33.76
C ILE A 155 -3.81 5.83 -33.31
N ASP A 156 -4.99 5.93 -33.93
CA ASP A 156 -6.01 6.91 -33.56
C ASP A 156 -6.50 6.69 -32.11
N ALA A 157 -6.76 5.43 -31.73
CA ALA A 157 -7.15 5.09 -30.37
C ALA A 157 -6.05 5.41 -29.34
N LEU A 158 -4.78 5.19 -29.68
CA LEU A 158 -3.64 5.51 -28.81
C LEU A 158 -3.50 7.02 -28.59
N LEU A 159 -3.77 7.84 -29.61
CA LEU A 159 -3.75 9.29 -29.48
C LEU A 159 -4.86 9.83 -28.57
N GLN A 160 -5.97 9.09 -28.42
CA GLN A 160 -7.07 9.43 -27.51
C GLN A 160 -6.78 9.01 -26.05
N ALA A 161 -5.75 8.20 -25.81
CA ALA A 161 -5.34 7.76 -24.46
C ALA A 161 -4.37 8.78 -23.82
N ASP A 162 -4.88 9.99 -23.56
CA ASP A 162 -4.13 11.16 -23.11
C ASP A 162 -3.72 11.16 -21.62
N MET A 163 -4.30 10.29 -20.81
CA MET A 163 -3.99 10.13 -19.38
C MET A 163 -3.55 8.71 -19.10
N THR A 164 -2.33 8.55 -18.57
CA THR A 164 -1.87 7.23 -18.08
C THR A 164 -2.38 6.99 -16.67
N LEU A 165 -3.51 6.31 -16.57
CA LEU A 165 -4.06 5.80 -15.31
C LEU A 165 -3.72 4.34 -15.14
N MET A 166 -3.30 3.96 -13.93
CA MET A 166 -3.00 2.57 -13.59
C MET A 166 -3.35 2.26 -12.14
N GLN A 167 -3.91 1.07 -11.93
CA GLN A 167 -4.11 0.50 -10.61
C GLN A 167 -2.88 -0.31 -10.21
N ALA A 168 -2.41 -0.10 -8.98
CA ALA A 168 -1.39 -0.90 -8.33
C ALA A 168 -2.01 -1.74 -7.21
N GLU A 169 -1.62 -3.00 -7.10
CA GLU A 169 -2.12 -3.92 -6.09
C GLU A 169 -0.97 -4.69 -5.43
N LEU A 170 -0.92 -4.61 -4.10
CA LEU A 170 -0.01 -5.40 -3.27
C LEU A 170 -0.57 -6.80 -3.09
N SER A 171 0.29 -7.81 -3.22
CA SER A 171 -0.06 -9.18 -2.89
C SER A 171 -0.07 -9.41 -1.37
N LYS A 172 -1.16 -10.01 -0.89
CA LYS A 172 -1.22 -10.53 0.48
C LYS A 172 -0.20 -11.65 0.71
N GLU A 173 -0.03 -12.53 -0.27
CA GLU A 173 0.68 -13.80 -0.12
C GLU A 173 2.20 -13.67 -0.23
N ASN A 174 2.69 -12.71 -1.02
CA ASN A 174 4.12 -12.56 -1.31
C ASN A 174 4.50 -11.11 -1.59
N GLY A 175 5.80 -10.84 -1.73
CA GLY A 175 6.32 -9.50 -1.98
C GLY A 175 6.15 -9.04 -3.43
N THR A 176 4.95 -9.17 -4.01
CA THR A 176 4.69 -8.67 -5.37
C THR A 176 3.80 -7.44 -5.36
N LEU A 177 4.03 -6.59 -6.36
CA LEU A 177 3.25 -5.40 -6.67
C LEU A 177 2.85 -5.49 -8.14
N THR A 178 1.55 -5.53 -8.41
CA THR A 178 1.01 -5.69 -9.76
C THR A 178 0.43 -4.39 -10.24
N PHE A 179 0.80 -3.96 -11.45
CA PHE A 179 0.24 -2.80 -12.13
C PHE A 179 -0.68 -3.24 -13.26
N THR A 180 -1.89 -2.70 -13.30
CA THR A 180 -2.87 -2.90 -14.37
C THR A 180 -3.19 -1.55 -14.98
N LEU A 181 -3.07 -1.45 -16.30
CA LEU A 181 -3.44 -0.22 -17.01
C LEU A 181 -4.97 -0.08 -17.01
N THR A 182 -5.45 1.01 -16.44
CA THR A 182 -6.89 1.34 -16.30
C THR A 182 -7.28 2.50 -17.22
N THR A 183 -6.32 3.07 -17.95
CA THR A 183 -6.55 4.10 -18.97
C THR A 183 -7.74 3.79 -19.90
N PRO A 184 -7.91 2.57 -20.44
CA PRO A 184 -9.07 2.25 -21.29
C PRO A 184 -10.45 2.38 -20.59
N GLU A 185 -10.50 2.43 -19.25
CA GLU A 185 -11.76 2.46 -18.49
C GLU A 185 -12.43 3.84 -18.50
N TYR A 186 -11.69 4.93 -18.72
CA TYR A 186 -12.29 6.26 -18.88
C TYR A 186 -12.63 6.60 -20.34
N MET A 187 -12.07 5.85 -21.29
CA MET A 187 -12.21 6.11 -22.71
C MET A 187 -13.61 5.73 -23.21
N GLU A 188 -13.98 6.27 -24.37
CA GLU A 188 -15.17 5.79 -25.08
C GLU A 188 -15.03 4.29 -25.37
N LYS A 189 -16.12 3.55 -25.16
CA LYS A 189 -16.12 2.09 -25.26
C LYS A 189 -15.55 1.60 -26.60
N GLU A 190 -15.94 2.19 -27.72
CA GLU A 190 -15.45 1.78 -29.04
C GLU A 190 -13.94 1.97 -29.18
N THR A 191 -13.42 3.13 -28.76
CA THR A 191 -11.98 3.43 -28.75
C THR A 191 -11.21 2.48 -27.82
N ALA A 192 -11.74 2.22 -26.63
CA ALA A 192 -11.14 1.30 -25.67
C ALA A 192 -11.02 -0.13 -26.24
N GLU A 193 -12.05 -0.63 -26.94
CA GLU A 193 -12.01 -1.96 -27.57
C GLU A 193 -10.92 -2.07 -28.66
N LYS A 194 -10.58 -0.98 -29.34
CA LYS A 194 -9.49 -0.95 -30.33
C LYS A 194 -8.10 -1.09 -29.67
N LEU A 195 -7.92 -0.63 -28.43
CA LEU A 195 -6.65 -0.75 -27.71
C LEU A 195 -6.44 -2.10 -27.05
N LYS A 196 -7.50 -2.71 -26.51
CA LYS A 196 -7.43 -3.95 -25.70
C LYS A 196 -6.59 -5.08 -26.30
N PRO A 197 -6.65 -5.39 -27.62
CA PRO A 197 -5.84 -6.47 -28.21
C PRO A 197 -4.33 -6.26 -28.10
N PHE A 198 -3.88 -5.02 -27.98
CA PHE A 198 -2.47 -4.63 -27.94
C PHE A 198 -1.93 -4.47 -26.51
N LEU A 199 -2.81 -4.49 -25.52
CA LEU A 199 -2.47 -4.33 -24.11
C LEU A 199 -2.15 -5.68 -23.47
N ARG A 200 -1.02 -5.75 -22.78
CA ARG A 200 -0.78 -6.82 -21.81
C ARG A 200 -1.70 -6.64 -20.61
N ARG A 201 -2.01 -7.76 -19.94
CA ARG A 201 -2.93 -7.78 -18.80
C ARG A 201 -2.41 -6.96 -17.62
N SER A 202 -1.14 -7.09 -17.29
CA SER A 202 -0.51 -6.41 -16.16
C SER A 202 1.01 -6.44 -16.29
N ILE A 203 1.68 -5.65 -15.46
CA ILE A 203 3.13 -5.71 -15.24
C ILE A 203 3.36 -6.00 -13.75
N VAL A 204 4.18 -7.01 -13.46
CA VAL A 204 4.43 -7.48 -12.10
C VAL A 204 5.83 -7.07 -11.67
N TYR A 205 5.93 -6.55 -10.45
CA TYR A 205 7.19 -6.26 -9.79
C TYR A 205 7.34 -7.19 -8.59
N THR A 206 8.53 -7.72 -8.39
CA THR A 206 8.88 -8.55 -7.25
C THR A 206 9.86 -7.83 -6.33
N TRP A 207 9.60 -7.87 -5.03
CA TRP A 207 10.48 -7.38 -3.99
C TRP A 207 11.75 -8.23 -3.88
N LYS A 208 12.90 -7.63 -4.22
CA LYS A 208 14.23 -8.25 -4.17
C LYS A 208 15.24 -7.22 -3.68
N ASP A 209 16.12 -7.63 -2.76
CA ASP A 209 17.21 -6.80 -2.24
C ASP A 209 16.78 -5.39 -1.79
N GLY A 210 15.61 -5.33 -1.15
CA GLY A 210 15.05 -4.10 -0.60
C GLY A 210 14.36 -3.19 -1.62
N LYS A 211 14.06 -3.67 -2.83
CA LYS A 211 13.38 -2.89 -3.89
C LYS A 211 12.39 -3.73 -4.67
N PHE A 212 11.36 -3.09 -5.23
CA PHE A 212 10.54 -3.67 -6.27
C PHE A 212 11.28 -3.60 -7.61
N ILE A 213 11.52 -4.76 -8.20
CA ILE A 213 12.15 -4.91 -9.52
C ILE A 213 11.12 -5.50 -10.48
N PRO A 214 10.95 -4.94 -11.70
CA PRO A 214 10.04 -5.52 -12.69
C PRO A 214 10.47 -6.96 -12.99
N ASP A 215 9.51 -7.87 -13.02
CA ASP A 215 9.75 -9.20 -13.57
C ASP A 215 10.11 -9.02 -15.05
N THR A 216 11.16 -9.69 -15.51
CA THR A 216 11.63 -9.57 -16.90
C THR A 216 10.49 -9.90 -17.87
N LEU A 217 10.23 -8.97 -18.77
CA LEU A 217 9.27 -9.07 -19.86
C LEU A 217 9.65 -10.17 -20.86
#